data_AF-C3ZCR1-F1
#
_entry.id   AF-C3ZCR1-F1
#
_cell.length_a   1.000
_cell.length_b   1.000
_cell.length_c   1.000
_cell.angle_alpha   90.00
_cell.angle_beta   90.00
_cell.angle_gamma   90.00
#
_symmetry.space_group_name_H-M   'P 1'
#
loop_
_entity.id
_entity.type
_entity.pdbx_description
1 polymer ?
#
loop_
_entity_poly.entity_id
_entity_poly.type
_entity_poly.pdbx_seq_one_letter_code
_entity_poly.pdbx_strand_id
1 'polypeptide(L)'
;MEGCFVEERLRKQDQLREVIDVELRVMATRVAAFCILLGSIAVICTARCSRSRPTKGCGRTMSAYRGTIKSPGFPNPYPPALTEDDQVCQWMISLPYGHGIKVYLYDYDFNFEPNDVSTVYDELQIFRDIACSEADRERTFVGNLSATSLIHLPSHWACIKFIRRTLQNLQHTGFSLSYEGWSRDSNKVDPFKKSNGGRIHLSYQLILAEVIIAATSLLTRRN
;
A
#
# COMPACT_ATOMS: atom_id res chain seq x y z
N MET A 1 29.52 40.81 -68.44
CA MET A 1 28.92 41.39 -67.22
C MET A 1 28.06 40.39 -66.43
N GLU A 2 28.02 39.09 -66.79
CA GLU A 2 27.18 38.10 -66.07
C GLU A 2 27.89 37.34 -64.93
N GLY A 3 29.23 37.33 -64.88
CA GLY A 3 29.98 36.59 -63.85
C GLY A 3 29.94 37.20 -62.44
N CYS A 4 29.83 38.53 -62.32
CA CYS A 4 29.83 39.22 -61.03
C CYS A 4 28.52 39.00 -60.24
N PHE A 5 27.40 38.83 -60.95
CA PHE A 5 26.07 38.69 -60.33
C PHE A 5 25.80 37.30 -59.75
N VAL A 6 26.43 36.26 -60.32
CA VAL A 6 26.30 34.88 -59.85
C VAL A 6 27.12 34.65 -58.57
N GLU A 7 28.31 35.24 -58.50
CA GLU A 7 29.21 35.08 -57.36
C GLU A 7 28.70 35.81 -56.10
N GLU A 8 28.03 36.97 -56.26
CA GLU A 8 27.41 37.69 -55.14
C GLU A 8 26.16 36.96 -54.59
N ARG A 9 25.43 36.23 -55.46
CA ARG A 9 24.25 35.45 -55.08
C ARG A 9 24.63 34.16 -54.33
N LEU A 10 25.75 33.52 -54.71
CA LEU A 10 26.34 32.38 -53.98
C LEU A 10 26.88 32.80 -52.61
N ARG A 11 27.61 33.94 -52.51
CA ARG A 11 28.06 34.49 -51.22
C ARG A 11 26.90 34.80 -50.26
N LYS A 12 25.78 35.32 -50.77
CA LYS A 12 24.56 35.55 -49.95
C LYS A 12 23.87 34.24 -49.53
N GLN A 13 23.92 33.18 -50.34
CA GLN A 13 23.41 31.86 -49.97
C GLN A 13 24.30 31.16 -48.92
N ASP A 14 25.62 31.25 -49.05
CA ASP A 14 26.56 30.65 -48.08
C ASP A 14 26.52 31.40 -46.74
N GLN A 15 26.44 32.74 -46.74
CA GLN A 15 26.20 33.50 -45.50
C GLN A 15 24.86 33.14 -44.84
N LEU A 16 23.79 32.92 -45.62
CA LEU A 16 22.50 32.51 -45.06
C LEU A 16 22.56 31.08 -44.49
N ARG A 17 23.29 30.16 -45.13
CA ARG A 17 23.50 28.80 -44.62
C ARG A 17 24.32 28.77 -43.33
N GLU A 18 25.37 29.59 -43.22
CA GLU A 18 26.16 29.70 -41.99
C GLU A 18 25.34 30.30 -40.85
N VAL A 19 24.55 31.36 -41.10
CA VAL A 19 23.68 31.97 -40.09
C VAL A 19 22.61 30.97 -39.60
N ILE A 20 22.02 30.17 -40.50
CA ILE A 20 21.04 29.14 -40.13
C ILE A 20 21.71 28.00 -39.34
N ASP A 21 22.91 27.54 -39.69
CA ASP A 21 23.64 26.50 -38.93
C ASP A 21 24.04 27.00 -37.53
N VAL A 22 24.44 28.27 -37.39
CA VAL A 22 24.71 28.89 -36.09
C VAL A 22 23.46 28.96 -35.23
N GLU A 23 22.34 29.46 -35.75
CA GLU A 23 21.06 29.49 -35.02
C GLU A 23 20.57 28.08 -34.66
N LEU A 24 20.69 27.10 -35.57
CA LEU A 24 20.30 25.70 -35.32
C LEU A 24 21.15 25.06 -34.21
N ARG A 25 22.46 25.35 -34.16
CA ARG A 25 23.37 24.90 -33.08
C ARG A 25 23.07 25.59 -31.75
N VAL A 26 22.72 26.87 -31.76
CA VAL A 26 22.30 27.62 -30.57
C VAL A 26 20.96 27.09 -30.03
N MET A 27 20.01 26.77 -30.91
CA MET A 27 18.75 26.15 -30.50
C MET A 27 18.96 24.72 -29.97
N ALA A 28 19.80 23.92 -30.64
CA ALA A 28 20.13 22.57 -30.19
C ALA A 28 20.82 22.54 -28.81
N THR A 29 21.74 23.49 -28.56
CA THR A 29 22.39 23.61 -27.24
C THR A 29 21.43 24.09 -26.15
N ARG A 30 20.50 25.00 -26.45
CA ARG A 30 19.43 25.41 -25.52
C ARG A 30 18.46 24.27 -25.20
N VAL A 31 18.07 23.48 -26.20
CA VAL A 31 17.23 22.29 -26.04
C VAL A 31 17.94 21.23 -25.20
N ALA A 32 19.21 20.95 -25.48
CA ALA A 32 20.01 19.99 -24.70
C ALA A 32 20.15 20.41 -23.23
N ALA A 33 20.42 21.69 -22.95
CA ALA A 33 20.49 22.21 -21.59
C ALA A 33 19.15 22.09 -20.84
N PHE A 34 18.03 22.38 -21.50
CA PHE A 34 16.69 22.22 -20.94
C PHE A 34 16.35 20.75 -20.66
N CYS A 35 16.71 19.84 -21.58
CA CYS A 35 16.56 18.39 -21.38
C CYS A 35 17.40 17.87 -20.20
N ILE A 36 18.62 18.39 -19.99
CA ILE A 36 19.47 18.01 -18.84
C ILE A 36 18.86 18.51 -17.52
N LEU A 37 18.35 19.76 -17.49
CA LEU A 37 17.66 20.33 -16.33
C LEU A 37 16.37 19.56 -15.99
N LEU A 38 15.53 19.26 -16.98
CA LEU A 38 14.32 18.45 -16.76
C LEU A 38 14.65 17.00 -16.36
N GLY A 39 15.66 16.40 -16.99
CA GLY A 39 16.14 15.06 -16.65
C GLY A 39 16.66 14.98 -15.22
N SER A 40 17.40 15.99 -14.75
CA SER A 40 17.89 16.06 -13.37
C SER A 40 16.75 16.29 -12.36
N ILE A 41 15.73 17.09 -12.67
CA ILE A 41 14.52 17.21 -11.83
C ILE A 41 13.78 15.85 -11.71
N ALA A 42 13.68 15.08 -12.81
CA ALA A 42 13.10 13.75 -12.79
C ALA A 42 13.95 12.73 -11.99
N VAL A 43 15.28 12.84 -12.05
CA VAL A 43 16.21 12.03 -11.24
C VAL A 43 16.08 12.36 -9.74
N ILE A 44 15.86 13.63 -9.39
CA ILE A 44 15.62 14.03 -7.99
C ILE A 44 14.25 13.51 -7.49
N CYS A 45 13.22 13.50 -8.35
CA CYS A 45 11.90 12.95 -7.99
C CYS A 45 11.88 11.42 -7.83
N THR A 46 12.78 10.69 -8.50
CA THR A 46 12.87 9.23 -8.36
C THR A 46 13.73 8.79 -7.17
N ALA A 47 14.60 9.66 -6.65
CA ALA A 47 15.54 9.34 -5.58
C ALA A 47 14.96 9.44 -4.14
N ARG A 48 13.69 9.80 -3.95
CA ARG A 48 13.05 9.83 -2.62
C ARG A 48 11.70 9.12 -2.53
N CYS A 49 11.52 8.03 -3.26
CA CYS A 49 10.77 6.93 -2.66
C CYS A 49 11.73 6.20 -1.71
N SER A 50 11.85 6.68 -0.48
CA SER A 50 12.39 5.86 0.60
C SER A 50 11.51 4.62 0.70
N ARG A 51 11.94 3.51 0.09
CA ARG A 51 11.40 2.19 0.41
C ARG A 51 11.82 1.90 1.84
N SER A 52 11.03 2.34 2.81
CA SER A 52 11.05 1.75 4.13
C SER A 52 10.85 0.25 3.92
N ARG A 53 11.85 -0.55 4.29
CA ARG A 53 11.68 -2.00 4.27
C ARG A 53 10.72 -2.29 5.42
N PRO A 54 9.49 -2.79 5.18
CA PRO A 54 8.62 -3.15 6.27
C PRO A 54 9.38 -4.14 7.14
N THR A 55 9.43 -3.90 8.46
CA THR A 55 9.98 -4.91 9.36
C THR A 55 9.27 -6.23 9.11
N LYS A 56 10.00 -7.35 9.14
CA LYS A 56 9.46 -8.68 8.85
C LYS A 56 8.24 -8.94 9.76
N GLY A 57 7.03 -8.74 9.23
CA GLY A 57 5.75 -8.90 9.95
C GLY A 57 4.89 -7.65 10.11
N CYS A 58 5.45 -6.44 9.96
CA CYS A 58 4.72 -5.19 10.09
C CYS A 58 4.00 -4.82 8.79
N GLY A 59 2.68 -4.64 8.88
CA GLY A 59 1.82 -4.02 7.88
C GLY A 59 1.70 -4.71 6.51
N ARG A 60 0.48 -5.14 6.17
CA ARG A 60 0.15 -5.65 4.83
C ARG A 60 -1.35 -5.58 4.55
N THR A 61 -1.72 -5.66 3.28
CA THR A 61 -3.11 -5.91 2.90
C THR A 61 -3.43 -7.40 2.98
N MET A 62 -4.59 -7.73 3.53
CA MET A 62 -5.09 -9.08 3.71
C MET A 62 -6.44 -9.22 3.01
N SER A 63 -6.53 -10.14 2.06
CA SER A 63 -7.75 -10.41 1.29
C SER A 63 -8.35 -11.79 1.56
N ALA A 64 -7.65 -12.64 2.31
CA ALA A 64 -8.17 -13.93 2.74
C ALA A 64 -9.33 -13.74 3.72
N TYR A 65 -10.35 -14.60 3.63
CA TYR A 65 -11.52 -14.56 4.51
C TYR A 65 -11.21 -14.82 5.98
N ARG A 66 -10.09 -15.50 6.25
CA ARG A 66 -9.57 -15.72 7.59
C ARG A 66 -8.08 -15.45 7.58
N GLY A 67 -7.58 -14.94 8.69
CA GLY A 67 -6.16 -14.69 8.85
C GLY A 67 -5.80 -14.43 10.30
N THR A 68 -4.50 -14.44 10.56
CA THR A 68 -3.93 -14.14 11.87
C THR A 68 -2.93 -13.00 11.70
N ILE A 69 -3.04 -12.00 12.57
CA ILE A 69 -2.12 -10.87 12.67
C ILE A 69 -1.46 -10.96 14.03
N LYS A 70 -0.13 -10.79 14.05
CA LYS A 70 0.66 -10.82 15.27
C LYS A 70 1.59 -9.62 15.30
N SER A 71 1.91 -9.12 16.49
CA SER A 71 3.01 -8.19 16.66
C SER A 71 4.33 -8.81 16.15
N PRO A 72 5.27 -8.01 15.62
CA PRO A 72 6.59 -8.51 15.24
C PRO A 72 7.26 -9.19 16.43
N GLY A 73 7.74 -10.42 16.26
CA GLY A 73 8.44 -11.18 17.30
C GLY A 73 7.56 -12.07 18.20
N PHE A 74 6.23 -11.93 18.18
CA PHE A 74 5.32 -12.73 19.02
C PHE A 74 5.56 -14.25 18.86
N PRO A 75 5.61 -15.04 19.96
CA PRO A 75 5.25 -14.68 21.35
C PRO A 75 6.39 -14.03 22.16
N ASN A 76 7.55 -13.79 21.56
CA ASN A 76 8.62 -13.05 22.25
C ASN A 76 8.29 -11.55 22.27
N PRO A 77 8.96 -10.77 23.15
CA PRO A 77 8.79 -9.32 23.18
C PRO A 77 8.96 -8.66 21.81
N TYR A 78 8.07 -7.73 21.48
CA TYR A 78 8.18 -6.99 20.23
C TYR A 78 9.33 -5.97 20.31
N PRO A 79 10.07 -5.73 19.21
CA PRO A 79 11.23 -4.84 19.27
C PRO A 79 10.82 -3.39 19.57
N PRO A 80 11.68 -2.58 20.21
CA PRO A 80 11.46 -1.15 20.34
C PRO A 80 11.38 -0.47 18.97
N ALA A 81 10.58 0.60 18.87
CA ALA A 81 10.41 1.35 17.64
C ALA A 81 11.53 2.39 17.47
N LEU A 82 12.68 1.93 16.95
CA LEU A 82 13.88 2.77 16.77
C LEU A 82 13.81 3.69 15.54
N THR A 83 12.88 3.43 14.60
CA THR A 83 12.67 4.24 13.40
C THR A 83 11.22 4.69 13.33
N GLU A 84 10.96 5.83 12.69
CA GLU A 84 9.60 6.35 12.48
C GLU A 84 8.71 5.34 11.74
N ASP A 85 9.28 4.62 10.78
CA ASP A 85 8.57 3.58 10.01
C ASP A 85 8.15 2.38 10.86
N ASP A 86 8.85 2.13 11.97
CA ASP A 86 8.52 1.06 12.90
C ASP A 86 7.53 1.48 13.98
N GLN A 87 7.33 2.78 14.21
CA GLN A 87 6.39 3.24 15.24
C GLN A 87 4.95 2.85 14.93
N VAL A 88 4.58 2.71 13.65
CA VAL A 88 3.20 2.43 13.25
C VAL A 88 3.14 1.26 12.27
N CYS A 89 2.48 0.18 12.69
CA CYS A 89 2.15 -0.94 11.82
C CYS A 89 0.67 -0.94 11.47
N GLN A 90 0.34 -1.06 10.18
CA GLN A 90 -1.05 -1.06 9.69
C GLN A 90 -1.35 -2.29 8.84
N TRP A 91 -2.35 -3.05 9.24
CA TRP A 91 -2.90 -4.16 8.45
C TRP A 91 -4.28 -3.78 7.91
N MET A 92 -4.44 -3.90 6.60
CA MET A 92 -5.69 -3.55 5.90
C MET A 92 -6.39 -4.84 5.49
N ILE A 93 -7.55 -5.12 6.05
CA ILE A 93 -8.36 -6.28 5.69
C ILE A 93 -9.39 -5.82 4.66
N SER A 94 -9.45 -6.51 3.53
CA SER A 94 -10.40 -6.25 2.45
C SER A 94 -11.08 -7.52 1.99
N LEU A 95 -12.37 -7.64 2.29
CA LEU A 95 -13.23 -8.75 1.89
C LEU A 95 -14.19 -8.32 0.78
N PRO A 96 -14.79 -9.25 0.03
CA PRO A 96 -15.83 -8.90 -0.93
C PRO A 96 -17.05 -8.22 -0.27
N TYR A 97 -17.73 -7.37 -1.02
CA TYR A 97 -18.96 -6.73 -0.57
C TYR A 97 -20.01 -7.74 -0.07
N GLY A 98 -20.86 -7.33 0.87
CA GLY A 98 -21.87 -8.19 1.50
C GLY A 98 -21.38 -8.99 2.70
N HIS A 99 -20.09 -8.86 3.05
CA HIS A 99 -19.52 -9.47 4.25
C HIS A 99 -19.32 -8.42 5.36
N GLY A 100 -19.28 -8.89 6.61
CA GLY A 100 -18.71 -8.19 7.74
C GLY A 100 -17.45 -8.92 8.23
N ILE A 101 -16.72 -8.31 9.17
CA ILE A 101 -15.50 -8.88 9.74
C ILE A 101 -15.71 -9.07 11.25
N LYS A 102 -15.33 -10.22 11.78
CA LYS A 102 -15.15 -10.42 13.22
C LYS A 102 -13.67 -10.49 13.52
N VAL A 103 -13.25 -9.78 14.56
CA VAL A 103 -11.88 -9.79 15.07
C VAL A 103 -11.87 -10.42 16.45
N TYR A 104 -11.04 -11.44 16.61
CA TYR A 104 -10.74 -12.10 17.88
C TYR A 104 -9.34 -11.66 18.30
N LEU A 105 -9.27 -10.76 19.26
CA LEU A 105 -8.02 -10.42 19.94
C LEU A 105 -7.87 -11.38 21.11
N TYR A 106 -6.80 -12.18 21.10
CA TYR A 106 -6.51 -13.10 22.19
C TYR A 106 -5.74 -12.33 23.29
N ASP A 107 -4.76 -12.98 23.90
CA ASP A 107 -3.87 -12.34 24.86
C ASP A 107 -3.11 -11.19 24.20
N TYR A 108 -3.07 -10.06 24.92
CA TYR A 108 -2.25 -8.93 24.55
C TYR A 108 -1.54 -8.36 25.77
N ASP A 109 -0.37 -7.78 25.52
CA ASP A 109 0.51 -7.22 26.50
C ASP A 109 1.33 -6.12 25.84
N PHE A 110 0.97 -4.87 26.14
CA PHE A 110 1.59 -3.68 25.59
C PHE A 110 2.35 -2.93 26.66
N ASN A 111 3.41 -2.25 26.26
CA ASN A 111 4.13 -1.36 27.14
C ASN A 111 3.22 -0.22 27.61
N PHE A 112 2.92 -0.24 28.90
CA PHE A 112 1.96 0.62 29.58
C PHE A 112 2.43 0.81 31.02
N GLU A 113 2.76 2.05 31.38
CA GLU A 113 3.16 2.42 32.72
C GLU A 113 1.98 3.06 33.45
N PRO A 114 1.24 2.33 34.30
CA PRO A 114 0.00 2.82 34.93
C PRO A 114 0.22 4.02 35.86
N ASN A 115 1.44 4.22 36.36
CA ASN A 115 1.79 5.26 37.32
C ASN A 115 2.62 6.39 36.71
N ASP A 116 2.90 6.35 35.41
CA ASP A 116 3.61 7.42 34.72
C ASP A 116 2.63 8.54 34.36
N VAL A 117 3.03 9.79 34.60
CA VAL A 117 2.29 10.99 34.19
C VAL A 117 2.37 11.17 32.67
N SER A 118 3.36 10.54 32.04
CA SER A 118 3.49 10.41 30.60
C SER A 118 2.27 9.70 30.00
N THR A 119 1.60 10.33 29.03
CA THR A 119 0.54 9.71 28.22
C THR A 119 1.10 8.82 27.10
N VAL A 120 2.37 8.43 27.21
CA VAL A 120 3.09 7.66 26.19
C VAL A 120 3.03 6.18 26.53
N TYR A 121 2.14 5.49 25.86
CA TYR A 121 2.02 4.03 25.91
C TYR A 121 1.78 3.47 24.51
N ASP A 122 2.04 2.18 24.38
CA ASP A 122 1.77 1.44 23.16
C ASP A 122 0.30 1.03 23.11
N GLU A 123 -0.26 1.00 21.90
CA GLU A 123 -1.69 0.74 21.73
C GLU A 123 -2.01 0.01 20.42
N LEU A 124 -3.09 -0.75 20.46
CA LEU A 124 -3.69 -1.37 19.28
C LEU A 124 -5.05 -0.75 19.00
N GLN A 125 -5.24 -0.22 17.79
CA GLN A 125 -6.47 0.41 17.36
C GLN A 125 -7.12 -0.41 16.24
N ILE A 126 -8.44 -0.53 16.29
CA ILE A 126 -9.26 -1.24 15.31
C ILE A 126 -10.25 -0.27 14.67
N PHE A 127 -10.33 -0.28 13.35
CA PHE A 127 -11.15 0.63 12.54
C PHE A 127 -12.07 -0.13 11.59
N ARG A 128 -13.21 0.48 11.24
CA ARG A 128 -14.20 -0.06 10.28
C ARG A 128 -13.94 0.32 8.82
N ASP A 129 -12.92 1.13 8.57
CA ASP A 129 -12.51 1.57 7.24
C ASP A 129 -11.15 0.96 6.86
N ILE A 130 -10.71 1.24 5.64
CA ILE A 130 -9.42 0.75 5.15
C ILE A 130 -8.26 1.73 5.40
N ALA A 131 -8.56 3.01 5.66
CA ALA A 131 -7.58 4.07 5.81
C ALA A 131 -7.20 4.35 7.29
N CYS A 132 -7.79 3.62 8.24
CA CYS A 132 -7.60 3.84 9.67
C CYS A 132 -8.02 5.26 10.08
N SER A 133 -9.13 5.74 9.53
CA SER A 133 -9.67 7.07 9.82
C SER A 133 -10.16 7.15 11.25
N GLU A 134 -9.77 8.19 11.97
CA GLU A 134 -10.18 8.42 13.37
C GLU A 134 -11.72 8.47 13.53
N ALA A 135 -12.46 8.89 12.50
CA ALA A 135 -13.92 8.89 12.50
C ALA A 135 -14.53 7.47 12.52
N ASP A 136 -13.79 6.47 12.05
CA ASP A 136 -14.20 5.07 11.96
C ASP A 136 -13.49 4.17 12.97
N ARG A 137 -12.86 4.75 13.99
CA ARG A 137 -12.25 4.00 15.08
C ARG A 137 -13.33 3.30 15.91
N GLU A 138 -13.23 1.97 15.97
CA GLU A 138 -14.15 1.12 16.73
C GLU A 138 -13.66 0.94 18.17
N ARG A 139 -12.39 0.57 18.36
CA ARG A 139 -11.78 0.33 19.68
C ARG A 139 -10.30 0.66 19.72
N THR A 140 -9.84 0.98 20.92
CA THR A 140 -8.43 1.08 21.30
C THR A 140 -8.14 0.15 22.47
N PHE A 141 -7.03 -0.56 22.42
CA PHE A 141 -6.54 -1.45 23.47
C PHE A 141 -5.20 -0.96 23.98
N VAL A 142 -5.07 -0.91 25.30
CA VAL A 142 -3.88 -0.47 26.05
C VAL A 142 -3.64 -1.45 27.21
N GLY A 143 -2.41 -1.47 27.74
CA GLY A 143 -2.06 -2.34 28.86
C GLY A 143 -1.98 -3.81 28.46
N ASN A 144 -2.41 -4.69 29.36
CA ASN A 144 -2.41 -6.13 29.15
C ASN A 144 -3.76 -6.77 29.49
N LEU A 145 -4.02 -7.91 28.88
CA LEU A 145 -5.19 -8.74 29.17
C LEU A 145 -4.91 -10.20 28.80
N SER A 146 -5.21 -11.11 29.72
CA SER A 146 -5.18 -12.57 29.48
C SER A 146 -6.60 -13.10 29.25
N ALA A 147 -7.28 -12.59 28.21
CA ALA A 147 -8.62 -13.00 27.82
C ALA A 147 -8.87 -12.69 26.34
N THR A 148 -9.86 -13.36 25.75
CA THR A 148 -10.23 -13.12 24.35
C THR A 148 -11.31 -12.03 24.24
N SER A 149 -11.05 -11.00 23.44
CA SER A 149 -12.00 -9.97 23.06
C SER A 149 -12.53 -10.22 21.63
N LEU A 150 -13.86 -10.15 21.46
CA LEU A 150 -14.53 -10.25 20.17
C LEU A 150 -15.07 -8.89 19.74
N ILE A 151 -14.68 -8.44 18.55
CA ILE A 151 -15.10 -7.19 17.94
C ILE A 151 -15.84 -7.50 16.63
N HIS A 152 -17.06 -6.99 16.49
CA HIS A 152 -17.86 -7.11 15.28
C HIS A 152 -17.76 -5.83 14.45
N LEU A 153 -17.22 -5.94 13.24
CA LEU A 153 -17.13 -4.85 12.29
C LEU A 153 -18.16 -5.11 11.18
N PRO A 154 -19.25 -4.33 11.09
CA PRO A 154 -20.28 -4.47 10.04
C PRO A 154 -19.81 -3.90 8.69
N SER A 155 -18.53 -4.03 8.38
CA SER A 155 -17.87 -3.54 7.17
C SER A 155 -17.06 -4.67 6.53
N HIS A 156 -16.92 -4.61 5.20
CA HIS A 156 -16.06 -5.50 4.44
C HIS A 156 -14.60 -5.02 4.41
N TRP A 157 -14.35 -3.84 4.99
CA TRP A 157 -13.02 -3.29 5.25
C TRP A 157 -12.77 -3.20 6.75
N ALA A 158 -11.51 -3.38 7.12
CA ALA A 158 -11.02 -3.03 8.44
C ALA A 158 -9.56 -2.63 8.39
N CYS A 159 -9.16 -1.74 9.29
CA CYS A 159 -7.77 -1.45 9.54
C CYS A 159 -7.44 -1.82 10.99
N ILE A 160 -6.33 -2.53 11.16
CA ILE A 160 -5.70 -2.79 12.45
C ILE A 160 -4.42 -1.96 12.49
N LYS A 161 -4.30 -1.06 13.46
CA LYS A 161 -3.15 -0.17 13.61
C LYS A 161 -2.50 -0.39 14.96
N PHE A 162 -1.27 -0.87 14.97
CA PHE A 162 -0.45 -1.01 16.17
C PHE A 162 0.53 0.15 16.25
N ILE A 163 0.47 0.91 17.34
CA ILE A 163 1.30 2.09 17.56
C ILE A 163 2.22 1.83 18.74
N ARG A 164 3.52 1.88 18.48
CA ARG A 164 4.60 1.78 19.47
C ARG A 164 5.13 3.18 19.75
N ARG A 165 4.62 3.84 20.80
CA ARG A 165 5.07 5.17 21.20
C ARG A 165 6.22 5.13 22.21
N THR A 166 6.33 4.03 22.94
CA THR A 166 7.42 3.85 23.90
C THR A 166 8.74 3.60 23.17
N LEU A 167 9.82 4.21 23.66
CA LEU A 167 11.15 4.12 23.03
C LEU A 167 11.87 2.81 23.34
N GLN A 168 11.41 2.09 24.36
CA GLN A 168 11.99 0.82 24.80
C GLN A 168 10.86 -0.15 25.09
N ASN A 169 11.05 -1.42 24.71
CA ASN A 169 10.20 -2.51 25.17
C ASN A 169 11.10 -3.67 25.58
N LEU A 170 11.14 -3.97 26.89
CA LEU A 170 12.03 -5.00 27.44
C LEU A 170 11.32 -6.30 27.80
N GLN A 171 9.98 -6.28 27.93
CA GLN A 171 9.24 -7.40 28.51
C GLN A 171 7.86 -7.67 27.87
N HIS A 172 7.32 -6.74 27.08
CA HIS A 172 5.95 -6.87 26.60
C HIS A 172 5.86 -7.67 25.29
N THR A 173 5.03 -8.71 25.28
CA THR A 173 4.96 -9.70 24.19
C THR A 173 4.15 -9.23 22.97
N GLY A 174 3.32 -8.20 23.13
CA GLY A 174 2.52 -7.61 22.06
C GLY A 174 1.18 -8.31 21.94
N PHE A 175 0.79 -8.76 20.74
CA PHE A 175 -0.54 -9.34 20.55
C PHE A 175 -0.56 -10.44 19.49
N SER A 176 -1.57 -11.30 19.62
CA SER A 176 -2.02 -12.18 18.55
C SER A 176 -3.52 -12.00 18.37
N LEU A 177 -3.95 -11.72 17.15
CA LEU A 177 -5.36 -11.64 16.80
C LEU A 177 -5.65 -12.45 15.55
N SER A 178 -6.88 -12.91 15.42
CA SER A 178 -7.39 -13.51 14.20
C SER A 178 -8.64 -12.80 13.75
N TYR A 179 -8.90 -12.82 12.45
CA TYR A 179 -10.14 -12.29 11.91
C TYR A 179 -10.84 -13.34 11.05
N GLU A 180 -12.16 -13.25 10.98
CA GLU A 180 -12.98 -14.00 10.04
C GLU A 180 -14.02 -13.11 9.37
N GLY A 181 -14.19 -13.30 8.06
CA GLY A 181 -15.32 -12.79 7.32
C GLY A 181 -16.59 -13.57 7.66
N TRP A 182 -17.72 -12.87 7.72
CA TRP A 182 -19.04 -13.48 7.84
C TRP A 182 -19.99 -12.86 6.82
N SER A 183 -20.85 -13.68 6.21
CA SER A 183 -21.89 -13.17 5.30
C SER A 183 -22.97 -12.45 6.10
N ARG A 184 -23.35 -11.23 5.68
CA ARG A 184 -24.53 -10.56 6.23
C ARG A 184 -25.84 -11.26 5.86
N ASP A 185 -25.81 -12.09 4.83
CA ASP A 185 -26.95 -12.89 4.39
C ASP A 185 -26.80 -14.30 4.94
N SER A 186 -27.62 -14.66 5.94
CA SER A 186 -27.62 -15.97 6.60
C SER A 186 -27.99 -17.12 5.66
N ASN A 187 -28.63 -16.83 4.52
CA ASN A 187 -28.99 -17.81 3.50
C ASN A 187 -27.86 -18.08 2.51
N LYS A 188 -26.80 -17.26 2.50
CA LYS A 188 -25.60 -17.50 1.68
C LYS A 188 -24.60 -18.35 2.47
N VAL A 189 -24.43 -19.59 2.03
CA VAL A 189 -23.36 -20.47 2.51
C VAL A 189 -22.02 -19.80 2.21
N ASP A 190 -21.23 -19.54 3.25
CA ASP A 190 -19.87 -19.02 3.11
C ASP A 190 -19.08 -19.94 2.15
N PRO A 191 -18.62 -19.44 0.99
CA PRO A 191 -17.92 -20.25 0.01
C PRO A 191 -16.63 -20.88 0.56
N PHE A 192 -16.09 -20.39 1.68
CA PHE A 192 -14.90 -20.90 2.35
C PHE A 192 -15.20 -21.88 3.49
N LYS A 193 -16.46 -22.01 3.92
CA LYS A 193 -16.86 -22.93 5.01
C LYS A 193 -17.04 -24.39 4.53
N LYS A 194 -16.86 -24.68 3.24
CA LYS A 194 -16.80 -26.04 2.69
C LYS A 194 -15.35 -26.44 2.33
N SER A 195 -14.58 -26.95 3.29
CA SER A 195 -13.53 -27.95 3.01
C SER A 195 -12.96 -28.62 4.27
N ASN A 196 -13.81 -29.31 5.04
CA ASN A 196 -13.31 -30.53 5.68
C ASN A 196 -13.40 -31.64 4.63
N GLY A 197 -12.31 -31.84 3.87
CA GLY A 197 -12.11 -33.03 3.02
C GLY A 197 -12.48 -32.94 1.54
N GLY A 198 -12.40 -31.78 0.87
CA GLY A 198 -12.74 -31.67 -0.56
C GLY A 198 -11.82 -30.73 -1.33
N ARG A 199 -11.26 -31.23 -2.43
CA ARG A 199 -10.43 -30.52 -3.41
C ARG A 199 -10.91 -29.08 -3.65
N ILE A 200 -9.96 -28.15 -3.60
CA ILE A 200 -10.15 -26.73 -3.86
C ILE A 200 -10.62 -26.56 -5.31
N HIS A 201 -11.90 -26.24 -5.51
CA HIS A 201 -12.44 -25.90 -6.83
C HIS A 201 -12.03 -24.46 -7.16
N LEU A 202 -11.13 -24.33 -8.14
CA LEU A 202 -10.64 -23.07 -8.71
C LEU A 202 -11.79 -22.27 -9.37
N SER A 203 -12.57 -21.55 -8.58
CA SER A 203 -13.66 -20.69 -9.05
C SER A 203 -13.17 -19.35 -9.62
N TYR A 204 -11.97 -18.88 -9.25
CA TYR A 204 -11.38 -17.65 -9.79
C TYR A 204 -10.89 -17.79 -11.26
N GLN A 205 -10.49 -19.00 -11.67
CA GLN A 205 -10.05 -19.25 -13.05
C GLN A 205 -11.21 -19.30 -14.05
N LEU A 206 -12.40 -19.74 -13.62
CA LEU A 206 -13.59 -19.82 -14.49
C LEU A 206 -14.18 -18.43 -14.78
N ILE A 207 -14.21 -17.55 -13.79
CA ILE A 207 -14.75 -16.19 -13.98
C ILE A 207 -13.85 -15.38 -14.93
N LEU A 208 -12.52 -15.52 -14.83
CA LEU A 208 -11.60 -14.90 -15.77
C LEU A 208 -11.75 -15.46 -17.19
N ALA A 209 -11.96 -16.77 -17.34
CA ALA A 209 -12.20 -17.38 -18.64
C ALA A 209 -13.48 -16.85 -19.30
N GLU A 210 -14.58 -16.70 -18.56
CA GLU A 210 -15.83 -16.15 -19.09
C GLU A 210 -15.69 -14.68 -19.50
N VAL A 211 -14.96 -13.87 -18.73
CA VAL A 211 -14.68 -12.46 -19.07
C VAL A 211 -13.79 -12.36 -20.32
N ILE A 212 -12.78 -13.23 -20.46
CA ILE A 212 -11.91 -13.25 -21.64
C ILE A 212 -12.68 -13.73 -22.89
N ILE A 213 -13.55 -14.73 -22.76
CA ILE A 213 -14.41 -15.20 -23.86
C ILE A 213 -15.42 -14.12 -24.28
N ALA A 214 -15.99 -13.37 -23.32
CA ALA A 214 -16.87 -12.24 -23.60
C ALA A 214 -16.12 -11.09 -24.30
N ALA A 215 -14.90 -10.77 -23.87
CA ALA A 215 -14.09 -9.71 -24.48
C ALA A 215 -13.63 -10.07 -25.90
N THR A 216 -13.23 -11.32 -26.13
CA THR A 216 -12.79 -11.80 -27.45
C THR A 216 -13.94 -11.92 -28.45
N SER A 217 -15.14 -12.32 -28.00
CA SER A 217 -16.35 -12.34 -28.85
C SER A 217 -16.86 -10.94 -29.21
N LEU A 218 -16.68 -9.94 -28.34
CA LEU A 218 -16.99 -8.54 -28.66
C LEU A 218 -15.99 -7.91 -29.64
N LEU A 219 -14.72 -8.30 -29.60
CA LEU A 219 -13.69 -7.83 -30.54
C LEU A 219 -13.81 -8.45 -31.93
N THR A 220 -14.27 -9.70 -32.05
CA THR A 220 -14.51 -10.37 -33.34
C THR A 220 -15.79 -9.93 -34.04
N ARG A 221 -16.72 -9.28 -33.34
CA ARG A 221 -17.96 -8.73 -33.93
C ARG A 221 -17.83 -7.31 -34.47
N ARG A 222 -16.65 -6.69 -34.35
CA ARG A 222 -16.38 -5.27 -34.67
C ARG A 222 -15.46 -5.05 -35.88
N ASN A 223 -15.15 -6.11 -36.64
CA ASN A 223 -14.44 -6.07 -37.93
C ASN A 223 -15.32 -6.64 -39.03
#